data_AF-A0A7W8G0A0-F1
#
_entry.id   AF-A0A7W8G0A0-F1
#
_cell.length_a   1.000
_cell.length_b   1.000
_cell.length_c   1.000
_cell.angle_alpha   90.00
_cell.angle_beta   90.00
_cell.angle_gamma   90.00
#
_symmetry.space_group_name_H-M   'P 1'
#
loop_
_entity.id
_entity.type
_entity.pdbx_description
1 polymer ?
#
loop_
_entity_poly.entity_id
_entity_poly.type
_entity_poly.pdbx_seq_one_letter_code
_entity_poly.pdbx_strand_id
1 'polypeptide(L)' 'MRTNIEIDDKLMADTLRVTGIRTKREAVEAGLHLLLRFRRQAQLREMFGRLPWTGDLDAMRCDEPPVDEPPVDE' A
#
# COMPACT_ATOMS: atom_id res chain seq x y z
N MET A 1 6.33 24.19 11.80
CA MET A 1 7.67 24.67 12.20
C MET A 1 8.43 25.05 10.94
N ARG A 2 9.16 26.18 10.93
CA ARG A 2 10.02 26.55 9.79
C ARG A 2 11.43 26.06 10.07
N THR A 3 11.99 25.29 9.14
CA THR A 3 13.31 24.67 9.28
C THR A 3 14.08 24.88 7.98
N ASN A 4 15.36 25.20 8.08
CA ASN A 4 16.25 25.26 6.93
C ASN A 4 16.97 23.92 6.81
N ILE A 5 16.81 23.26 5.67
CA ILE A 5 17.42 21.97 5.34
C ILE A 5 17.96 22.03 3.92
N GLU A 6 19.11 21.43 3.70
CA GLU A 6 19.68 21.25 2.37
C GLU A 6 19.08 20.00 1.73
N ILE A 7 18.57 20.15 0.51
CA ILE A 7 18.00 19.05 -0.29
C ILE A 7 18.63 19.16 -1.67
N ASP A 8 19.01 18.01 -2.23
CA ASP A 8 19.48 17.94 -3.61
C ASP A 8 18.44 18.51 -4.59
N ASP A 9 18.87 19.44 -5.44
CA ASP A 9 17.98 20.16 -6.34
C ASP A 9 17.38 19.25 -7.42
N LYS A 10 18.14 18.26 -7.90
CA LYS A 10 17.66 17.30 -8.88
C LYS A 10 16.57 16.42 -8.29
N LEU A 11 16.77 15.91 -7.07
CA LEU A 11 15.78 15.14 -6.32
C LEU A 11 14.48 15.93 -6.16
N MET A 12 14.56 17.20 -5.76
CA MET A 12 13.37 18.04 -5.59
C MET A 12 12.66 18.29 -6.93
N ALA A 13 13.41 18.61 -7.99
CA ALA A 13 12.85 18.83 -9.31
C ALA A 13 12.16 17.56 -9.87
N ASP A 14 12.81 16.41 -9.74
CA ASP A 14 12.26 15.11 -10.16
C ASP A 14 11.00 14.77 -9.36
N THR A 15 11.02 15.00 -8.05
CA THR A 15 9.86 14.76 -7.18
C THR A 15 8.67 15.62 -7.60
N LEU A 16 8.84 16.93 -7.77
CA LEU A 16 7.75 17.83 -8.16
C LEU A 16 7.20 17.46 -9.55
N ARG A 17 8.07 17.12 -10.49
CA ARG A 17 7.70 16.71 -11.85
C ARG A 17 6.90 15.40 -11.88
N VAL A 18 7.34 14.38 -11.15
CA VAL A 18 6.70 13.05 -11.14
C VAL A 18 5.40 13.05 -10.32
N THR A 19 5.38 13.77 -9.19
CA THR A 19 4.22 13.79 -8.29
C THR A 19 3.16 14.83 -8.67
N GLY A 20 3.52 15.82 -9.49
CA GLY A 20 2.64 16.96 -9.81
C GLY A 20 2.42 17.94 -8.65
N ILE A 21 3.17 17.79 -7.55
CA ILE A 21 3.09 18.69 -6.39
C ILE A 21 3.67 20.06 -6.78
N ARG A 22 3.01 21.13 -6.31
CA ARG A 22 3.32 22.51 -6.74
C ARG A 22 4.42 23.16 -5.93
N THR A 23 4.59 22.75 -4.66
CA THR A 23 5.50 23.44 -3.74
C THR A 23 6.51 22.49 -3.10
N LYS A 24 7.73 23.00 -2.86
CA LYS A 24 8.79 22.26 -2.14
C LYS A 24 8.33 21.82 -0.75
N ARG A 25 7.55 22.65 -0.05
CA ARG A 25 7.01 22.34 1.28
C ARG A 25 6.09 21.13 1.25
N GLU A 26 5.12 21.11 0.33
CA GLU A 26 4.17 20.00 0.21
C GLU A 26 4.87 18.70 -0.18
N ALA A 27 5.89 18.76 -1.06
CA ALA A 27 6.65 17.58 -1.45
C ALA A 27 7.39 16.97 -0.25
N VAL A 28 8.00 17.82 0.59
CA VAL A 28 8.68 17.37 1.83
C VAL A 28 7.66 16.76 2.81
N GLU A 29 6.53 17.43 3.02
CA GLU A 29 5.49 16.97 3.95
C GLU A 29 4.90 15.62 3.49
N ALA A 30 4.62 15.47 2.20
CA ALA A 30 4.19 14.21 1.61
C ALA A 30 5.23 13.10 1.79
N GLY A 31 6.52 13.40 1.59
CA GLY A 31 7.63 12.47 1.82
C GLY A 31 7.72 11.99 3.26
N LEU A 32 7.56 12.90 4.24
CA LEU A 32 7.55 12.56 5.67
C LEU A 32 6.36 11.67 6.04
N HIS A 33 5.17 11.96 5.52
CA HIS A 33 4.00 11.10 5.71
C HIS A 33 4.21 9.70 5.13
N LEU A 34 4.81 9.60 3.95
CA LEU A 34 5.09 8.34 3.30
C LEU A 34 6.10 7.50 4.11
N LEU A 35 7.16 8.14 4.63
CA LEU A 35 8.13 7.49 5.50
C LEU A 35 7.48 6.90 6.75
N LEU A 36 6.61 7.66 7.41
CA LEU A 36 5.88 7.19 8.59
C LEU A 36 4.95 6.03 8.25
N ARG A 37 4.23 6.12 7.13
CA ARG A 37 3.34 5.05 6.65
C ARG A 37 4.12 3.76 6.42
N PHE A 38 5.27 3.84 5.76
CA PHE A 38 6.11 2.67 5.51
C PHE A 38 6.63 2.03 6.80
N ARG A 39 6.96 2.82 7.83
CA ARG A 39 7.38 2.25 9.12
C ARG A 39 6.26 1.58 9.89
N ARG A 40 5.05 2.15 9.89
CA ARG A 40 3.88 1.48 10.48
C ARG A 40 3.56 0.16 9.76
N GLN A 41 3.61 0.16 8.44
CA GLN A 41 3.41 -1.07 7.66
C GLN A 41 4.53 -2.10 7.88
N ALA A 42 5.77 -1.66 8.09
CA ALA A 42 6.86 -2.57 8.43
C ALA A 42 6.63 -3.30 9.76
N GLN A 43 6.06 -2.65 10.77
CA GLN A 43 5.72 -3.28 12.05
C GLN A 43 4.64 -4.35 11.89
N LEU A 44 3.65 -4.11 11.02
CA LEU A 44 2.66 -5.15 10.67
C LEU A 44 3.31 -6.38 10.06
N ARG A 45 4.45 -6.23 9.36
CA ARG A 45 5.17 -7.38 8.81
C ARG A 45 5.76 -8.28 9.90
N GLU A 46 6.15 -7.72 11.04
CA GLU A 46 6.62 -8.52 12.19
C GLU A 46 5.51 -9.37 12.81
N MET A 47 4.26 -9.03 12.52
CA MET A 47 3.09 -9.76 12.98
C MET A 47 2.70 -10.93 12.07
N PHE A 48 3.27 -11.05 10.85
CA PHE A 48 3.05 -12.22 9.99
C PHE A 48 3.50 -13.50 10.69
N GLY A 49 2.64 -14.52 10.69
CA GLY A 49 2.86 -15.80 11.38
C GLY A 49 2.69 -15.77 12.90
N ARG A 50 2.43 -14.59 13.50
CA ARG A 50 2.16 -14.45 14.94
C ARG A 50 0.68 -14.36 15.29
N LEU A 51 -0.17 -13.92 14.35
CA LEU A 51 -1.61 -13.92 14.57
C LEU A 51 -2.20 -15.29 14.20
N PRO A 52 -3.10 -15.84 15.03
CA PRO A 52 -3.91 -16.96 14.64
C PRO A 52 -4.79 -16.53 13.47
N TRP A 53 -4.70 -17.29 12.38
CA TRP A 53 -5.59 -17.11 11.25
C TRP A 53 -6.88 -17.87 11.53
N THR A 54 -8.02 -17.21 11.39
CA THR A 54 -9.35 -17.81 11.60
C THR A 54 -10.06 -17.89 10.25
N GLY A 55 -10.23 -19.12 9.73
CA GLY A 55 -10.91 -19.42 8.48
C GLY A 55 -10.66 -20.87 8.06
N ASP A 56 -11.26 -21.31 6.96
CA ASP A 56 -10.94 -22.57 6.28
C ASP A 56 -10.35 -22.25 4.91
N LEU A 57 -9.06 -22.56 4.74
CA LEU A 57 -8.29 -22.19 3.55
C LEU A 57 -8.71 -23.01 2.34
N ASP A 58 -9.17 -24.24 2.57
CA ASP A 58 -9.57 -25.16 1.52
C ASP A 58 -10.95 -24.73 0.99
N ALA A 59 -11.88 -24.37 1.88
CA ALA A 59 -13.20 -23.84 1.50
C ALA A 59 -13.12 -22.53 0.67
N MET A 60 -12.13 -21.67 0.93
CA MET A 60 -11.94 -20.42 0.18
C MET A 60 -11.27 -20.61 -1.20
N ARG A 61 -10.70 -21.79 -1.46
CA ARG A 61 -10.00 -22.11 -2.71
C ARG A 61 -10.81 -23.00 -3.64
N CYS A 62 -11.92 -23.55 -3.15
CA CYS A 62 -12.87 -24.24 -4.01
C CYS A 62 -13.62 -23.21 -4.84
N ASP A 63 -13.21 -23.05 -6.10
CA ASP A 63 -14.08 -22.61 -7.19
C ASP A 63 -15.12 -23.72 -7.43
N GLU A 64 -15.99 -23.99 -6.45
CA GLU A 64 -17.16 -24.82 -6.70
C GLU A 64 -18.20 -23.88 -7.33
N PRO A 65 -18.45 -23.96 -8.65
CA PRO A 65 -19.51 -23.18 -9.24
C PRO A 65 -20.81 -23.55 -8.52
N PRO A 66 -21.71 -22.58 -8.26
CA PRO A 66 -23.00 -22.89 -7.67
C PRO A 66 -23.66 -23.97 -8.52
N VAL A 67 -24.12 -25.04 -7.86
CA VAL A 67 -24.66 -26.28 -8.45
C VAL A 67 -26.04 -26.06 -9.13
N ASP A 68 -26.30 -24.85 -9.62
CA ASP A 68 -27.56 -24.40 -10.22
C ASP A 68 -27.44 -24.23 -11.75
N GLU A 69 -26.53 -24.93 -12.43
CA GLU A 69 -26.62 -25.12 -13.88
C GLU A 69 -27.56 -26.30 -14.16
N PRO A 70 -28.79 -26.06 -14.67
CA PRO A 70 -29.69 -27.14 -15.02
C PRO A 70 -29.10 -27.96 -16.19
N PRO A 71 -29.46 -29.25 -16.31
CA PRO A 71 -28.94 -30.10 -17.37
C PRO A 71 -29.29 -29.50 -18.72
N VAL A 72 -28.26 -29.32 -19.55
CA VAL A 72 -28.40 -28.95 -20.95
C VAL A 72 -28.93 -30.19 -21.67
N ASP A 73 -30.24 -30.21 -21.94
CA ASP A 73 -30.85 -31.25 -22.77
C ASP A 73 -30.33 -31.11 -24.22
N GLU A 74 -29.83 -32.21 -24.79
CA GLU A 74 -29.43 -32.36 -26.21
C GLU A 74 -30.60 -32.24 -27.19
#